data_AF-A0A2D9B237-F1
#
_entry.id   AF-A0A2D9B237-F1
#
_cell.length_a   1.000
_cell.length_b   1.000
_cell.length_c   1.000
_cell.angle_alpha   90.00
_cell.angle_beta   90.00
_cell.angle_gamma   90.00
#
_symmetry.space_group_name_H-M   'P 1'
#
loop_
_entity.id
_entity.type
_entity.pdbx_description
1 polymer ?
#
loop_
_entity_poly.entity_id
_entity_poly.type
_entity_poly.pdbx_seq_one_letter_code
_entity_poly.pdbx_strand_id
1 'polypeptide(L)' 'MLYLSSIFIQEKDIETFDELIEAVKVRAQEGEIFIRLDLKPPYPDTPKDWEEKIETAFNGYLK' A
#
# COMPACT_ATOMS: atom_id res chain seq x y z
N MET A 1 4.47 -2.38 -12.28
CA MET A 1 4.86 -3.07 -11.04
C MET A 1 4.91 -2.02 -9.96
N LEU A 2 4.05 -2.13 -8.95
CA LEU A 2 3.90 -1.16 -7.87
C LEU A 2 4.94 -1.39 -6.78
N TYR A 3 5.64 -0.33 -6.36
CA TYR A 3 6.52 -0.36 -5.19
C TYR A 3 5.87 0.43 -4.06
N LEU A 4 5.95 -0.09 -2.84
CA LEU A 4 5.40 0.57 -1.67
C LEU A 4 6.08 1.92 -1.43
N SER A 5 7.40 2.00 -1.64
CA SER A 5 8.14 3.27 -1.59
C SER A 5 7.64 4.32 -2.58
N SER A 6 7.14 3.90 -3.76
CA SER A 6 6.60 4.83 -4.76
C SER A 6 5.29 5.47 -4.31
N ILE A 7 4.49 4.77 -3.50
CA ILE A 7 3.28 5.34 -2.92
C ILE A 7 3.65 6.48 -1.96
N PHE A 8 4.63 6.28 -1.07
CA PHE A 8 5.08 7.33 -0.15
C PHE A 8 5.66 8.57 -0.83
N ILE A 9 6.32 8.40 -1.99
CA ILE A 9 6.89 9.52 -2.74
C ILE A 9 5.79 10.36 -3.41
N GLN A 10 4.74 9.70 -3.89
CA GLN A 10 3.66 10.33 -4.65
C GLN A 10 2.57 10.90 -3.74
N GLU A 11 2.25 10.19 -2.66
CA GLU A 11 1.19 10.54 -1.71
C GLU A 11 1.85 11.07 -0.43
N LYS A 12 2.31 12.32 -0.48
CA LYS A 12 3.05 12.96 0.63
C LYS A 12 2.20 13.26 1.86
N ASP A 13 0.88 13.16 1.73
CA ASP A 13 -0.09 13.50 2.77
C ASP A 13 -0.65 12.25 3.50
N ILE A 14 -0.10 11.05 3.24
CA ILE A 14 -0.49 9.85 4.00
C ILE A 14 0.24 9.87 5.35
N GLU A 15 -0.52 9.96 6.44
CA GLU A 15 0.00 10.03 7.80
C GLU A 15 -0.29 8.75 8.61
N THR A 16 -1.20 7.91 8.12
CA THR A 16 -1.66 6.68 8.79
C THR A 16 -1.56 5.44 7.92
N PHE A 17 -1.54 4.27 8.55
CA PHE A 17 -1.56 2.99 7.86
C PHE A 17 -2.89 2.76 7.13
N ASP A 18 -4.01 3.23 7.67
CA ASP A 18 -5.32 3.09 7.00
C ASP A 18 -5.38 3.89 5.68
N GLU A 19 -4.84 5.11 5.65
CA GLU A 19 -4.74 5.90 4.42
C GLU A 19 -3.82 5.25 3.37
N LEU A 20 -2.73 4.61 3.82
CA LEU A 20 -1.87 3.82 2.94
C LEU A 20 -2.64 2.69 2.26
N ILE A 21 -3.49 2.00 3.01
CA ILE A 21 -4.30 0.90 2.48
C ILE A 21 -5.27 1.41 1.40
N GLU A 22 -5.89 2.56 1.61
CA GLU A 22 -6.75 3.18 0.58
C GLU A 22 -5.95 3.52 -0.69
N ALA A 23 -4.75 4.09 -0.54
CA ALA A 23 -3.88 4.37 -1.68
C ALA A 23 -3.49 3.09 -2.44
N VAL A 24 -3.14 2.01 -1.72
CA VAL A 24 -2.83 0.70 -2.32
C VAL A 24 -4.00 0.16 -3.14
N LYS A 25 -5.23 0.25 -2.63
CA LYS A 25 -6.44 -0.20 -3.36
C LYS A 25 -6.65 0.57 -4.64
N VAL A 26 -6.47 1.90 -4.63
CA VAL A 26 -6.57 2.73 -5.83
C VAL A 26 -5.56 2.27 -6.88
N ARG A 27 -4.30 2.05 -6.50
CA ARG A 27 -3.26 1.61 -7.45
C ARG A 27 -3.51 0.19 -7.98
N ALA A 28 -4.05 -0.71 -7.15
CA ALA A 28 -4.47 -2.03 -7.62
C ALA A 28 -5.55 -1.94 -8.71
N GLN A 29 -6.51 -1.02 -8.55
CA GLN A 29 -7.58 -0.79 -9.54
C GLN A 29 -7.08 -0.12 -10.84
N GLU A 30 -5.95 0.57 -10.81
CA GLU A 30 -5.34 1.19 -12.00
C GLU A 30 -4.65 0.18 -12.93
N GLY A 31 -4.65 -1.11 -12.59
CA GLY A 31 -4.17 -2.19 -13.45
C GLY A 31 -2.77 -2.71 -13.09
N GLU A 32 -2.24 -2.34 -11.93
CA GLU A 32 -1.02 -2.94 -11.38
C GLU A 32 -1.31 -4.38 -10.93
N ILE A 33 -0.52 -5.34 -11.42
CA ILE A 33 -0.70 -6.78 -11.12
C ILE A 33 0.20 -7.25 -9.99
N PHE A 34 1.30 -6.54 -9.72
CA PHE A 34 2.29 -6.90 -8.70
C PHE A 34 2.61 -5.72 -7.81
N ILE A 35 2.62 -5.95 -6.50
CA ILE A 35 3.12 -5.02 -5.49
C ILE A 35 4.40 -5.56 -4.86
N ARG A 36 5.37 -4.67 -4.59
CA ARG A 36 6.59 -4.97 -3.84
C ARG A 36 6.59 -4.18 -2.55
N LEU A 37 6.70 -4.89 -1.42
CA LEU A 37 6.83 -4.33 -0.08
C LEU A 37 8.30 -4.05 0.23
N ASP A 38 8.89 -3.07 -0.47
CA ASP A 38 10.32 -2.76 -0.39
C ASP A 38 10.71 -1.90 0.82
N LEU A 39 9.74 -1.30 1.49
CA LEU A 39 9.94 -0.45 2.65
C LEU A 39 8.83 -0.67 3.69
N LYS A 40 9.20 -0.81 4.96
CA LYS A 40 8.22 -0.83 6.05
C LYS A 40 7.52 0.54 6.16
N PRO A 41 6.19 0.61 6.27
CA PRO A 41 5.48 1.86 6.49
C PRO A 41 5.99 2.60 7.74
N PRO A 42 6.32 3.90 7.65
CA PRO A 42 6.88 4.67 8.75
C PRO A 42 5.82 5.22 9.72
N TYR A 43 4.62 4.62 9.77
CA TYR A 43 3.50 5.13 10.55
C TYR A 43 3.41 4.52 11.95
N PRO A 44 3.03 5.29 12.98
CA PRO A 44 2.95 4.83 14.36
C PRO A 44 1.87 3.75 14.58
N ASP A 45 0.82 3.77 13.76
CA ASP A 45 -0.30 2.82 13.76
C ASP A 45 -0.06 1.59 12.89
N THR A 46 1.13 1.46 12.27
CA THR A 46 1.49 0.31 11.43
C THR A 46 1.40 -0.99 12.25
N PRO A 47 0.51 -1.92 11.89
CA PRO A 47 0.33 -3.17 12.65
C PRO A 47 1.49 -4.15 12.39
N LYS A 48 1.55 -5.25 13.15
CA LYS A 48 2.61 -6.26 12.98
C LYS A 48 2.44 -7.06 11.70
N ASP A 49 1.19 -7.31 11.32
CA ASP A 49 0.71 -8.01 10.13
C ASP A 49 0.52 -7.07 8.93
N TRP A 50 1.23 -5.94 8.90
CA TRP A 50 1.08 -4.92 7.86
C TRP A 50 1.31 -5.45 6.43
N GLU A 51 2.24 -6.39 6.25
CA GLU A 51 2.53 -7.00 4.94
C GLU A 51 1.30 -7.72 4.40
N GLU A 52 0.72 -8.61 5.21
CA GLU A 52 -0.47 -9.38 4.85
C GLU A 52 -1.68 -8.47 4.56
N LYS A 53 -1.84 -7.38 5.35
CA LYS A 53 -2.90 -6.40 5.12
C LYS A 53 -2.75 -5.67 3.79
N ILE A 54 -1.54 -5.24 3.45
CA ILE A 54 -1.26 -4.59 2.16
C ILE A 54 -1.49 -5.57 1.02
N GLU A 55 -0.99 -6.81 1.12
CA GLU A 55 -1.19 -7.84 0.10
C GLU A 55 -2.68 -8.16 -0.09
N THR A 56 -3.43 -8.29 1.00
CA THR A 56 -4.88 -8.53 0.97
C THR A 56 -5.62 -7.36 0.31
N ALA A 57 -5.28 -6.12 0.67
CA ALA A 57 -5.86 -4.92 0.08
C ALA A 57 -5.51 -4.78 -1.41
N PHE A 58 -4.30 -5.15 -1.81
CA PHE A 58 -3.90 -5.13 -3.21
C PHE A 58 -4.62 -6.22 -4.02
N ASN A 59 -4.53 -7.48 -3.59
CA ASN A 59 -5.09 -8.63 -4.31
C ASN A 59 -6.62 -8.63 -4.34
N GLY A 60 -7.29 -8.14 -3.29
CA GLY A 60 -8.74 -8.06 -3.24
C GLY A 60 -9.35 -7.01 -4.18
N TYR A 61 -8.52 -6.12 -4.75
CA TYR A 61 -8.95 -5.01 -5.59
C TYR A 61 -8.31 -5.04 -6.98
N LEU A 62 -7.61 -6.12 -7.32
CA LEU A 62 -7.21 -6.44 -8.69
C LEU A 62 -8.46 -6.59 -9.55
N LYS A 63 -8.50 -5.84 -10.66
CA LYS A 63 -9.63 -5.80 -11.59
C LYS A 63 -9.47 -6.76 -12.77
#